data_AF-A0A537DGP1-F1
#
_entry.id   AF-A0A537DGP1-F1
#
_cell.length_a   1.000
_cell.length_b   1.000
_cell.length_c   1.000
_cell.angle_alpha   90.00
_cell.angle_beta   90.00
_cell.angle_gamma   90.00
#
_symmetry.space_group_name_H-M   'P 1'
#
loop_
_entity.id
_entity.type
_entity.pdbx_description
1 polymer ?
#
loop_
_entity_poly.entity_id
_entity_poly.type
_entity_poly.pdbx_seq_one_letter_code
_entity_poly.pdbx_strand_id
1 'polypeptide(L)'
;MSTQMVEIAHEPLKRIVIRELVKYDNPQQLVNALSFIMKMGQPVLLTWAERMVFVSQPIPPSDMPEEYARGELYIASISYAPMAEFVHNVKSGNIEMPVIDVSRSPLSQELAKFLKSKLDDA
;
A
#
# COMPACT_ATOMS: atom_id res chain seq x y z
N MET A 1 11.26 -42.34 -6.24
CA MET A 1 10.26 -41.28 -6.51
C MET A 1 10.04 -40.54 -5.21
N SER A 2 10.25 -39.23 -5.20
CA SER A 2 10.08 -38.41 -4.00
C SER A 2 8.59 -38.25 -3.73
N THR A 3 8.07 -38.88 -2.69
CA THR A 3 6.66 -38.71 -2.27
C THR A 3 6.51 -37.31 -1.68
N GLN A 4 5.82 -36.42 -2.39
CA GLN A 4 5.49 -35.10 -1.86
C GLN A 4 4.34 -35.25 -0.85
N MET A 5 4.53 -34.72 0.37
CA MET A 5 3.59 -34.89 1.49
C MET A 5 2.32 -34.03 1.36
N VAL A 6 2.38 -32.94 0.57
CA VAL A 6 1.29 -31.98 0.40
C VAL A 6 1.46 -31.25 -0.93
N GLU A 7 0.34 -30.83 -1.53
CA GLU A 7 0.33 -29.93 -2.68
C GLU A 7 0.61 -28.48 -2.21
N ILE A 8 1.55 -27.80 -2.88
CA ILE A 8 1.87 -26.39 -2.62
C ILE A 8 1.41 -25.59 -3.83
N ALA A 9 0.47 -24.67 -3.63
CA ALA A 9 -0.07 -23.79 -4.66
C ALA A 9 0.28 -22.31 -4.38
N HIS A 10 0.55 -21.55 -5.45
CA HIS A 10 0.62 -20.09 -5.40
C HIS A 10 -0.65 -19.53 -6.04
N GLU A 11 -1.48 -18.88 -5.23
CA GLU A 11 -2.75 -18.29 -5.66
C GLU A 11 -2.72 -16.76 -5.47
N PRO A 12 -2.41 -15.99 -6.54
CA PRO A 12 -2.49 -14.54 -6.48
C PRO A 12 -3.91 -14.05 -6.20
N LEU A 13 -4.01 -12.84 -5.62
CA LEU A 13 -5.29 -12.15 -5.48
C LEU A 13 -5.97 -12.00 -6.84
N LYS A 14 -7.28 -12.26 -6.89
CA LYS A 14 -8.11 -12.11 -8.09
C LYS A 14 -8.61 -10.69 -8.27
N ARG A 15 -8.83 -9.96 -7.17
CA ARG A 15 -9.31 -8.58 -7.19
C ARG A 15 -8.86 -7.80 -5.96
N ILE A 16 -8.50 -6.54 -6.15
CA ILE A 16 -8.37 -5.55 -5.08
C ILE A 16 -9.52 -4.56 -5.22
N VAL A 17 -10.24 -4.29 -4.13
CA VAL A 17 -11.28 -3.25 -4.07
C VAL A 17 -10.81 -2.16 -3.11
N ILE A 18 -10.65 -0.95 -3.63
CA ILE A 18 -10.23 0.22 -2.85
C ILE A 18 -11.46 1.12 -2.68
N ARG A 19 -11.86 1.40 -1.44
CA ARG A 19 -13.05 2.21 -1.17
C ARG A 19 -12.78 3.71 -1.30
N GLU A 20 -11.61 4.15 -0.83
CA GLU A 20 -11.22 5.56 -0.85
C GLU A 20 -9.79 5.75 -1.34
N LEU A 21 -9.58 6.81 -2.14
CA LEU A 21 -8.29 7.25 -2.63
C LEU A 21 -8.03 8.68 -2.13
N VAL A 22 -7.02 8.85 -1.29
CA VAL A 22 -6.63 10.14 -0.72
C VAL A 22 -5.32 10.60 -1.35
N LYS A 23 -5.41 11.53 -2.31
CA LYS A 23 -4.26 12.11 -3.02
C LYS A 23 -3.66 13.25 -2.22
N TYR A 24 -2.34 13.27 -2.13
CA TYR A 24 -1.54 14.40 -1.65
C TYR A 24 -0.59 14.87 -2.75
N ASP A 25 -0.20 16.15 -2.70
CA ASP A 25 0.64 16.74 -3.76
C ASP A 25 2.07 16.20 -3.73
N ASN A 26 2.56 15.87 -2.53
CA ASN A 26 3.92 15.41 -2.31
C ASN A 26 4.05 14.53 -1.04
N PRO A 27 5.16 13.80 -0.89
CA PRO A 27 5.37 12.91 0.26
C PRO A 27 5.36 13.64 1.61
N GLN A 28 5.79 14.90 1.67
CA GLN A 28 5.82 15.68 2.93
C GLN A 28 4.41 15.99 3.43
N GLN A 29 3.48 16.35 2.54
CA GLN A 29 2.07 16.53 2.90
C GLN A 29 1.46 15.22 3.41
N LEU A 30 1.74 14.09 2.75
CA LEU A 30 1.30 12.76 3.19
C LEU A 30 1.81 12.44 4.60
N VAL A 31 3.11 12.64 4.86
CA VAL A 31 3.71 12.43 6.19
C VAL A 31 3.07 13.34 7.25
N ASN A 32 2.80 14.61 6.92
CA ASN A 32 2.14 15.52 7.85
C ASN A 32 0.73 15.03 8.22
N ALA A 33 -0.04 14.55 7.25
CA ALA A 33 -1.38 14.02 7.49
C ALA A 33 -1.36 12.76 8.37
N LEU A 34 -0.39 11.87 8.14
CA LEU A 34 -0.22 10.62 8.89
C LEU A 34 0.35 10.83 10.31
N SER A 35 0.89 12.02 10.60
CA SER A 35 1.48 12.33 11.92
C SER A 35 0.49 12.20 13.07
N PHE A 36 -0.80 12.46 12.83
CA PHE A 36 -1.85 12.30 13.83
C PHE A 36 -2.03 10.82 14.22
N ILE A 37 -1.96 9.92 13.23
CA ILE A 37 -2.08 8.47 13.43
C ILE A 37 -0.89 7.93 14.23
N MET A 38 0.32 8.39 13.93
CA MET A 38 1.51 8.01 14.71
C MET A 38 1.42 8.42 16.18
N LYS A 39 0.85 9.60 16.49
CA LYS A 39 0.68 10.06 17.88
C LYS A 39 -0.28 9.17 18.67
N MET A 40 -1.17 8.45 17.99
CA MET A 40 -2.04 7.43 18.61
C MET A 40 -1.33 6.09 18.84
N GLY A 41 -0.01 6.01 18.59
CA GLY A 41 0.81 4.81 18.83
C GLY A 41 0.74 3.77 17.72
N GLN A 42 0.09 4.08 16.59
CA GLN A 42 0.03 3.17 15.45
C GLN A 42 1.25 3.38 14.55
N PRO A 43 2.08 2.35 14.32
CA PRO A 43 3.20 2.47 13.39
C PRO A 43 2.65 2.65 11.97
N VAL A 44 3.18 3.63 11.26
CA VAL A 44 2.85 3.87 9.85
C VAL A 44 4.09 3.59 9.02
N LEU A 45 3.93 2.76 8.00
CA LEU A 45 4.98 2.36 7.08
C LEU A 45 4.60 2.80 5.68
N LEU A 46 5.42 3.66 5.09
CA LEU A 46 5.23 4.05 3.70
C LEU A 46 5.80 2.95 2.81
N THR A 47 5.15 2.73 1.67
CA THR A 47 5.63 1.83 0.62
C THR A 47 5.83 2.62 -0.66
N TRP A 48 6.85 2.24 -1.43
CA TRP A 48 7.20 2.89 -2.68
C TRP A 48 7.32 1.89 -3.81
N ALA A 49 6.72 2.20 -4.96
CA ALA A 49 6.91 1.52 -6.23
C ALA A 49 6.45 2.44 -7.36
N GLU A 50 6.97 2.24 -8.57
CA GLU A 50 6.47 2.92 -9.79
C GLU A 50 6.37 4.45 -9.67
N ARG A 51 7.33 5.05 -8.94
CA ARG A 51 7.42 6.50 -8.66
C ARG A 51 6.27 7.05 -7.82
N MET A 52 5.63 6.19 -7.03
CA MET A 52 4.54 6.51 -6.11
C MET A 52 4.92 6.08 -4.70
N VAL A 53 4.57 6.90 -3.72
CA VAL A 53 4.58 6.52 -2.31
C VAL A 53 3.16 6.40 -1.81
N PHE A 54 2.87 5.34 -1.06
CA PHE A 54 1.53 5.08 -0.57
C PHE A 54 1.53 4.29 0.73
N VAL A 55 0.44 4.44 1.47
CA VAL A 55 0.07 3.59 2.61
C VAL A 55 -1.34 3.10 2.39
N SER A 56 -1.55 1.80 2.60
CA SER A 56 -2.85 1.15 2.51
C SER A 56 -3.39 0.83 3.89
N GLN A 57 -4.69 1.09 4.11
CA GLN A 57 -5.42 0.62 5.28
C GLN A 57 -6.31 -0.57 4.85
N PRO A 58 -5.83 -1.83 4.93
CA PRO A 58 -6.64 -2.98 4.58
C PRO A 58 -7.78 -3.19 5.59
N ILE A 59 -8.91 -3.70 5.11
CA ILE A 59 -9.93 -4.25 6.00
C ILE A 59 -9.43 -5.63 6.46
N PRO A 60 -9.44 -5.93 7.78
CA PRO A 60 -8.99 -7.22 8.29
C PRO A 60 -9.74 -8.39 7.63
N PRO A 61 -9.05 -9.48 7.25
CA PRO A 61 -9.72 -10.67 6.69
C PRO A 61 -10.79 -11.27 7.62
N SER A 62 -10.65 -11.09 8.95
CA SER A 62 -11.66 -11.50 9.93
C SER A 62 -13.01 -10.82 9.74
N ASP A 63 -13.01 -9.62 9.15
CA ASP A 63 -14.20 -8.78 8.99
C ASP A 63 -14.83 -9.01 7.59
N MET A 64 -14.09 -9.65 6.67
CA MET A 64 -14.50 -9.96 5.29
C MET A 64 -14.03 -11.39 4.88
N PRO A 65 -14.43 -12.44 5.62
CA PRO A 65 -13.86 -13.78 5.44
C PRO A 65 -14.27 -14.42 4.10
N GLU A 66 -15.47 -14.16 3.60
CA GLU A 66 -15.96 -14.75 2.35
C GLU A 66 -15.24 -14.16 1.13
N GLU A 67 -15.04 -12.84 1.11
CA GLU A 67 -14.28 -12.13 0.08
C GLU A 67 -12.84 -12.61 0.05
N TYR A 68 -12.22 -12.71 1.23
CA TYR A 68 -10.85 -13.17 1.35
C TYR A 68 -10.70 -14.61 0.85
N ALA A 69 -11.63 -15.51 1.20
CA ALA A 69 -11.65 -16.89 0.72
C ALA A 69 -11.83 -16.99 -0.82
N ARG A 70 -12.48 -16.01 -1.46
CA ARG A 70 -12.59 -15.95 -2.93
C ARG A 70 -11.31 -15.42 -3.60
N GLY A 71 -10.35 -14.90 -2.84
CA GLY A 71 -9.12 -14.27 -3.33
C GLY A 71 -9.27 -12.77 -3.57
N GLU A 72 -10.19 -12.10 -2.88
CA GLU A 72 -10.36 -10.64 -2.94
C GLU A 72 -9.72 -9.95 -1.73
N LEU A 73 -9.08 -8.79 -1.96
CA LEU A 73 -8.57 -7.92 -0.91
C LEU A 73 -9.33 -6.59 -0.92
N TYR A 74 -9.90 -6.23 0.23
CA TYR A 74 -10.58 -4.95 0.41
C TYR A 74 -9.69 -3.99 1.18
N ILE A 75 -9.51 -2.80 0.63
CA ILE A 75 -8.72 -1.72 1.20
C ILE A 75 -9.68 -0.57 1.50
N ALA A 76 -9.75 -0.17 2.77
CA ALA A 76 -10.62 0.90 3.23
C ALA A 76 -10.18 2.23 2.60
N SER A 77 -8.88 2.53 2.67
CA SER A 77 -8.33 3.72 2.01
C SER A 77 -6.88 3.49 1.58
N ILE A 78 -6.48 4.19 0.53
CA ILE A 78 -5.07 4.38 0.19
C ILE A 78 -4.78 5.87 0.19
N SER A 79 -3.80 6.27 1.01
CA SER A 79 -3.22 7.61 0.98
C SER A 79 -1.92 7.58 0.19
N TYR A 80 -1.79 8.45 -0.81
CA TYR A 80 -0.69 8.37 -1.77
C TYR A 80 -0.24 9.74 -2.30
N ALA A 81 1.00 9.78 -2.77
CA ALA A 81 1.60 10.95 -3.39
C ALA A 81 2.63 10.54 -4.47
N PRO A 82 2.90 11.40 -5.47
CA PRO A 82 4.01 11.19 -6.38
C PRO A 82 5.35 11.25 -5.63
N MET A 83 6.27 10.35 -5.97
CA MET A 83 7.61 10.30 -5.38
C MET A 83 8.59 9.75 -6.42
N ALA A 84 9.29 10.64 -7.11
CA ALA A 84 10.04 10.31 -8.33
C ALA A 84 11.11 9.22 -8.14
N GLU A 85 11.77 9.21 -7.00
CA GLU A 85 12.84 8.27 -6.67
C GLU A 85 12.58 7.65 -5.30
N PHE A 86 13.04 6.41 -5.10
CA PHE A 86 13.04 5.79 -3.79
C PHE A 86 14.01 6.52 -2.87
N VAL A 87 13.53 6.89 -1.67
CA VAL A 87 14.40 7.24 -0.54
C VAL A 87 13.94 6.46 0.69
N HIS A 88 14.88 6.11 1.57
CA HIS A 88 14.61 5.28 2.74
C HIS A 88 13.67 5.92 3.76
N ASN A 89 13.60 7.25 3.77
CA ASN A 89 12.82 8.00 4.73
C ASN A 89 12.25 9.28 4.10
N VAL A 90 11.00 9.60 4.41
CA VAL A 90 10.42 10.92 4.10
C VAL A 90 10.39 11.74 5.38
N LYS A 91 11.02 12.92 5.33
CA LYS A 91 11.06 13.88 6.45
C LYS A 91 10.10 15.02 6.19
N SER A 92 9.33 15.39 7.21
CA SER A 92 8.54 16.62 7.23
C SER A 92 8.59 17.25 8.63
N GLY A 93 9.31 18.37 8.74
CA GLY A 93 9.64 18.97 10.03
C GLY A 93 10.40 17.99 10.93
N ASN A 94 9.87 17.71 12.11
CA ASN A 94 10.46 16.78 13.09
C ASN A 94 9.96 15.33 12.95
N ILE A 95 9.14 15.05 11.94
CA ILE A 95 8.58 13.71 11.71
C ILE A 95 9.37 13.07 10.57
N GLU A 96 9.78 11.82 10.79
CA GLU A 96 10.45 11.00 9.81
C GLU A 96 9.72 9.66 9.71
N MET A 97 9.30 9.29 8.51
CA MET A 97 8.64 8.01 8.25
C MET A 97 9.52 7.13 7.36
N PRO A 98 9.73 5.85 7.73
CA PRO A 98 10.45 4.92 6.88
C PRO A 98 9.62 4.57 5.63
N VAL A 99 10.32 4.36 4.53
CA VAL A 99 9.76 3.93 3.26
C VAL A 99 10.36 2.58 2.88
N ILE A 100 9.51 1.63 2.52
CA ILE A 100 9.93 0.33 1.99
C ILE A 100 9.80 0.33 0.48
N ASP A 101 10.88 -0.04 -0.20
CA ASP A 101 10.85 -0.36 -1.62
C ASP A 101 10.13 -1.70 -1.84
N VAL A 102 8.90 -1.62 -2.38
CA VAL A 102 8.08 -2.79 -2.72
C VAL A 102 8.08 -3.08 -4.23
N SER A 103 9.04 -2.52 -4.98
CA SER A 103 9.19 -2.72 -6.43
C SER A 103 9.41 -4.18 -6.85
N ARG A 104 9.74 -5.10 -5.92
CA ARG A 104 9.85 -6.54 -6.20
C ARG A 104 8.51 -7.27 -6.22
N SER A 105 7.43 -6.64 -5.77
CA SER A 105 6.08 -7.21 -5.75
C SER A 105 5.32 -6.81 -7.01
N PRO A 106 4.97 -7.75 -7.92
CA PRO A 106 4.16 -7.43 -9.10
C PRO A 106 2.82 -6.79 -8.73
N LEU A 107 2.19 -7.27 -7.65
CA LEU A 107 0.95 -6.70 -7.14
C LEU A 107 1.11 -5.23 -6.71
N SER A 108 2.22 -4.92 -6.02
CA SER A 108 2.49 -3.55 -5.56
C SER A 108 2.83 -2.63 -6.72
N GLN A 109 3.52 -3.12 -7.75
CA GLN A 109 3.73 -2.36 -9.00
C GLN A 109 2.40 -2.03 -9.69
N GLU A 110 1.52 -3.03 -9.87
CA GLU A 110 0.21 -2.80 -10.51
C GLU A 110 -0.66 -1.83 -9.70
N LEU A 111 -0.67 -1.97 -8.37
CA LEU A 111 -1.34 -1.01 -7.49
C LEU A 111 -0.77 0.40 -7.65
N ALA A 112 0.56 0.55 -7.65
CA ALA A 112 1.20 1.85 -7.81
C ALA A 112 0.96 2.48 -9.19
N LYS A 113 0.96 1.69 -10.28
CA LYS A 113 0.57 2.15 -11.62
C LYS A 113 -0.87 2.63 -11.66
N PHE A 114 -1.79 1.90 -11.01
CA PHE A 114 -3.17 2.33 -10.86
C PHE A 114 -3.27 3.66 -10.11
N LEU A 115 -2.58 3.83 -8.98
CA LEU A 115 -2.56 5.10 -8.24
C LEU A 115 -1.98 6.23 -9.08
N LYS A 116 -0.92 5.96 -9.84
CA LYS A 116 -0.30 6.93 -10.74
C LYS A 116 -1.27 7.38 -11.84
N SER A 117 -2.07 6.47 -12.40
CA SER A 117 -3.07 6.83 -13.42
C SER A 117 -4.16 7.74 -12.87
N LYS A 118 -4.35 7.81 -11.54
CA LYS A 118 -5.27 8.73 -10.88
C LYS A 118 -4.70 10.12 -10.63
N LEU A 119 -3.41 10.33 -10.92
CA LEU A 119 -2.85 11.68 -10.90
C LEU A 119 -3.33 12.51 -12.08
N ASP A 120 -3.55 11.88 -13.23
CA ASP A 120 -3.89 12.53 -14.51
C ASP A 120 -5.40 12.81 -14.66
N ASP A 121 -6.24 12.17 -13.83
CA ASP A 121 -7.70 12.32 -13.80
C ASP A 121 -8.17 13.51 -12.92
N ALA A 122 -7.24 14.28 -12.31
CA ALA A 122 -7.52 15.27 -11.26
C ALA A 122 -7.12 16.71 -11.64
#